data_AF-A0A1I6IRM8-F1
#
_entry.id   AF-A0A1I6IRM8-F1
#
_cell.length_a   1.000
_cell.length_b   1.000
_cell.length_c   1.000
_cell.angle_alpha   90.00
_cell.angle_beta   90.00
_cell.angle_gamma   90.00
#
_symmetry.space_group_name_H-M   'P 1'
#
loop_
_entity.id
_entity.type
_entity.pdbx_description
1 polymer ?
#
loop_
_entity_poly.entity_id
_entity_poly.type
_entity_poly.pdbx_seq_one_letter_code
_entity_poly.pdbx_strand_id
1 'polypeptide(L)' 'MAQQFVFDCPECDSVVAVGGEIRAEILEHGCVLCEAPASVGDFCRPSETDA' A
#
# COMPACT_ATOMS: atom_id res chain seq x y z
N MET A 1 -6.49 14.59 -9.80
CA MET A 1 -6.89 13.94 -8.53
C MET A 1 -5.82 12.90 -8.22
N ALA A 2 -5.18 12.97 -7.06
CA ALA A 2 -4.16 11.98 -6.68
C ALA A 2 -4.86 10.66 -6.29
N GLN A 3 -4.48 9.56 -6.94
CA GLN A 3 -5.00 8.24 -6.61
C GLN A 3 -4.39 7.80 -5.28
N GLN A 4 -5.22 7.65 -4.24
CA GLN A 4 -4.80 7.16 -2.93
C GLN A 4 -5.09 5.67 -2.82
N PHE A 5 -4.15 4.95 -2.23
CA PHE A 5 -4.21 3.52 -1.94
C PHE A 5 -3.84 3.31 -0.48
N VAL A 6 -4.31 2.23 0.11
CA VAL A 6 -3.91 1.77 1.44
C VAL A 6 -3.07 0.52 1.20
N PHE A 7 -1.81 0.57 1.62
CA PHE A 7 -0.91 -0.57 1.63
C PHE A 7 -1.02 -1.26 3.00
N ASP A 8 -1.29 -2.56 2.98
CA ASP A 8 -1.35 -3.43 4.16
C ASP A 8 -0.23 -4.49 4.01
N CYS A 9 0.80 -4.41 4.85
CA CYS A 9 1.92 -5.32 4.74
C CYS A 9 1.64 -6.64 5.49
N PRO A 10 1.63 -7.81 4.82
CA PRO A 10 1.31 -9.08 5.47
C PRO A 10 2.39 -9.59 6.45
N GLU A 11 3.61 -9.05 6.38
CA GLU A 11 4.73 -9.49 7.22
C GLU A 11 4.82 -8.71 8.54
N CYS A 12 4.54 -7.41 8.50
CA CYS A 12 4.68 -6.53 9.67
C CYS A 12 3.37 -5.88 10.12
N ASP A 13 2.24 -6.27 9.51
CA ASP A 13 0.89 -5.79 9.83
C ASP A 13 0.76 -4.25 9.77
N SER A 14 1.63 -3.62 8.97
CA SER A 14 1.70 -2.17 8.89
C SER A 14 0.78 -1.66 7.80
N VAL A 15 -0.13 -0.75 8.19
CA VAL A 15 -1.13 -0.16 7.31
C VAL A 15 -0.78 1.30 7.05
N VAL A 16 -0.50 1.65 5.79
CA VAL A 16 -0.11 3.01 5.40
C VAL A 16 -0.86 3.49 4.16
N ALA A 17 -1.37 4.73 4.21
CA ALA A 17 -1.98 5.36 3.06
C ALA A 17 -0.89 5.94 2.14
N VAL A 18 -0.90 5.54 0.87
CA VAL A 18 0.12 5.86 -0.12
C VAL A 18 -0.50 6.39 -1.41
N GLY A 19 0.20 7.32 -2.06
CA GLY A 19 -0.16 7.78 -3.40
C GLY A 19 0.22 6.76 -4.48
N GLY A 20 -0.28 6.97 -5.70
CA GLY A 20 0.07 6.12 -6.85
C GLY A 20 1.57 6.00 -7.13
N GLU A 21 2.35 7.06 -6.91
CA GLU A 21 3.81 7.07 -7.05
C GLU A 21 4.48 6.18 -5.99
N ILE A 22 4.12 6.37 -4.71
CA ILE A 22 4.66 5.56 -3.60
C ILE A 22 4.25 4.09 -3.74
N ARG A 23 3.06 3.80 -4.25
CA ARG A 23 2.64 2.43 -4.56
C ARG A 23 3.56 1.75 -5.57
N ALA A 24 4.02 2.47 -6.60
CA ALA A 24 4.96 1.91 -7.57
C ALA A 24 6.30 1.58 -6.88
N GLU A 25 6.82 2.50 -6.09
CA GLU A 25 8.05 2.29 -5.32
C GLU A 25 7.95 1.09 -4.37
N ILE A 26 6.83 0.93 -3.66
CA ILE A 26 6.63 -0.22 -2.75
C ILE A 26 6.54 -1.54 -3.53
N LEU A 27 5.96 -1.54 -4.74
CA LEU A 27 5.93 -2.74 -5.58
C LEU A 27 7.30 -3.11 -6.14
N GLU A 28 8.17 -2.13 -6.38
CA GLU A 28 9.53 -2.37 -6.89
C GLU A 28 10.53 -2.70 -5.78
N HIS A 29 10.45 -2.03 -4.63
CA HIS A 29 11.42 -2.13 -3.54
C HIS A 29 10.92 -2.93 -2.33
N GLY A 30 9.62 -3.18 -2.22
CA GLY A 30 9.01 -3.79 -1.05
C GLY A 30 8.54 -2.78 0.00
N CYS A 31 8.11 -3.30 1.14
CA CYS A 31 7.60 -2.52 2.27
C CYS A 31 8.67 -1.56 2.81
N VAL A 32 8.33 -0.29 3.03
CA VAL A 32 9.26 0.73 3.55
C VAL A 32 9.70 0.52 5.00
N LEU A 33 9.03 -0.38 5.74
CA LEU A 33 9.31 -0.63 7.17
C LEU A 33 10.13 -1.90 7.39
N CYS A 34 9.81 -2.97 6.68
CA CYS A 34 10.42 -4.29 6.87
C CYS A 34 11.10 -4.83 5.61
N GLU A 35 11.09 -4.08 4.50
CA GLU A 35 11.68 -4.46 3.21
C GLU A 35 11.10 -5.76 2.63
N ALA A 36 9.96 -6.22 3.16
CA ALA A 36 9.25 -7.39 2.67
C ALA A 36 8.73 -7.17 1.25
N PRO A 37 8.74 -8.20 0.39
CA PRO A 37 8.18 -8.09 -0.95
C PRO A 37 6.68 -7.77 -0.89
N ALA A 38 6.28 -6.73 -1.60
CA ALA A 38 4.88 -6.32 -1.71
C ALA A 38 4.32 -6.68 -3.09
N SER A 39 3.04 -7.00 -3.12
CA SER A 39 2.28 -7.36 -4.31
C SER A 39 1.09 -6.43 -4.49
N VAL A 40 0.54 -6.40 -5.70
CA VAL A 40 -0.64 -5.57 -6.01
C VAL A 40 -1.85 -5.91 -5.15
N GLY A 41 -1.96 -7.16 -4.69
CA GLY A 41 -3.03 -7.63 -3.78
C GLY A 41 -2.96 -7.04 -2.37
N ASP A 42 -1.79 -6.55 -1.95
CA ASP A 42 -1.57 -5.93 -0.65
C ASP A 42 -2.03 -4.45 -0.61
N PHE A 43 -2.59 -3.95 -1.71
CA PHE A 43 -3.11 -2.60 -1.82
C PHE A 43 -4.62 -2.60 -1.95
N CYS A 44 -5.30 -1.99 -0.99
CA CYS A 44 -6.71 -1.65 -1.09
C CYS A 44 -6.88 -0.23 -1.59
N ARG A 45 -7.88 0.00 -2.45
CA ARG A 45 -8.38 1.37 -2.62
C ARG A 45 -9.16 1.72 -1.37
N PRO A 46 -9.04 2.94 -0.83
CA PRO A 46 -10.01 3.46 0.11
C PRO A 46 -11.32 3.67 -0.66
N SER A 47 -12.01 2.57 -0.96
CA SER A 47 -13.38 2.61 -1.40
C SER A 47 -14.18 2.98 -0.17
N GLU A 48 -14.71 4.21 -0.18
CA GLU A 48 -15.74 4.75 0.72
C GLU A 48 -16.46 3.65 1.53
N THR A 49 -15.92 3.28 2.69
CA THR A 49 -16.59 2.41 3.67
C THR A 49 -16.94 3.30 4.85
N ASP A 50 -17.90 4.18 4.61
CA ASP A 50 -18.76 4.78 5.62
C ASP A 50 -20.12 5.04 4.93
N ALA A 51 -20.99 4.03 4.95
CA ALA A 51 -22.41 4.13 4.62
C ALA A 51 -23.18 3.07 5.42
#